data_AF-X1Q150-F1
#
_entry.id   AF-X1Q150-F1
#
_cell.length_a   1.000
_cell.length_b   1.000
_cell.length_c   1.000
_cell.angle_alpha   90.00
_cell.angle_beta   90.00
_cell.angle_gamma   90.00
#
_symmetry.space_group_name_H-M   'P 1'
#
loop_
_entity.id
_entity.type
_entity.pdbx_description
1 polymer ?
#
loop_
_entity_poly.entity_id
_entity_poly.type
_entity_poly.pdbx_seq_one_letter_code
_entity_poly.pdbx_strand_id
1 'polypeptide(L)'
;VLSPAFSIDAVAVVTVTIPHGLAVTPAVEDCQLTVVEDSDVDDWEEGYVKVESVGAANVVAKVNVTAASATGGATAKLALHVDLAGG
;
A
#
# COMPACT_ATOMS: atom_id res chain seq x y z
N VAL A 1 3.26 -7.06 6.80
CA VAL A 1 4.51 -6.74 6.06
C VAL A 1 4.44 -5.30 5.56
N LEU A 2 5.54 -4.56 5.53
CA LEU A 2 5.60 -3.22 4.94
C LEU A 2 6.05 -3.28 3.48
N SER A 3 5.45 -2.45 2.64
CA SER A 3 5.89 -2.25 1.26
C SER A 3 7.20 -1.45 1.18
N PRO A 4 7.85 -1.41 0.01
CA PRO A 4 8.73 -0.30 -0.35
C PRO A 4 7.99 1.04 -0.25
N ALA A 5 8.74 2.12 -0.02
CA ALA A 5 8.17 3.47 0.00
C ALA A 5 7.65 3.85 -1.39
N PHE A 6 6.58 4.64 -1.42
CA PHE A 6 6.02 5.26 -2.62
C PHE A 6 5.88 6.77 -2.42
N SER A 7 5.94 7.51 -3.52
CA SER A 7 5.86 8.98 -3.49
C SER A 7 4.43 9.44 -3.19
N ILE A 8 4.31 10.44 -2.32
CA ILE A 8 3.06 11.17 -2.01
C ILE A 8 3.17 12.66 -2.35
N ASP A 9 4.20 13.05 -3.08
CA ASP A 9 4.48 14.45 -3.46
C ASP A 9 3.73 14.93 -4.72
N ALA A 10 2.89 14.07 -5.31
CA ALA A 10 2.07 14.39 -6.46
C ALA A 10 0.75 13.63 -6.46
N VAL A 11 -0.30 14.26 -7.02
CA VAL A 11 -1.58 13.61 -7.30
C VAL A 11 -1.39 12.54 -8.36
N ALA A 12 -1.54 11.28 -7.98
CA ALA A 12 -1.30 10.14 -8.84
C ALA A 12 -1.98 8.86 -8.31
N VAL A 13 -2.22 7.91 -9.21
CA VAL A 13 -2.47 6.52 -8.83
C VAL A 13 -1.15 5.77 -8.86
N VAL A 14 -0.74 5.25 -7.71
CA VAL A 14 0.52 4.54 -7.54
C VAL A 14 0.24 3.05 -7.35
N THR A 15 0.93 2.21 -8.14
CA THR A 15 0.90 0.76 -7.97
C THR A 15 2.05 0.32 -7.08
N VAL A 16 1.75 -0.39 -6.00
CA VAL A 16 2.72 -0.86 -5.00
C VAL A 16 2.72 -2.39 -4.99
N THR A 17 3.89 -2.99 -5.11
CA THR A 17 4.06 -4.45 -5.01
C THR A 17 4.62 -4.82 -3.64
N ILE A 18 3.91 -5.67 -2.91
CA ILE A 18 4.22 -6.05 -1.53
C ILE A 18 4.49 -7.57 -1.48
N PRO A 19 5.73 -8.00 -1.19
CA PRO A 19 5.99 -9.41 -0.92
C PRO A 19 5.25 -9.85 0.35
N HIS A 20 4.35 -10.83 0.27
CA HIS A 20 3.54 -11.24 1.44
C HIS A 20 4.26 -12.26 2.33
N GLY A 21 5.29 -12.95 1.82
CA GLY A 21 6.15 -13.84 2.62
C GLY A 21 5.48 -15.12 3.14
N LEU A 22 4.34 -15.51 2.57
CA LEU A 22 3.58 -16.69 2.96
C LEU A 22 3.92 -17.87 2.04
N ALA A 23 3.83 -19.09 2.57
CA ALA A 23 4.01 -20.32 1.79
C ALA A 23 2.82 -20.63 0.86
N VAL A 24 1.65 -20.04 1.16
CA VAL A 24 0.42 -20.17 0.38
C VAL A 24 0.00 -18.79 -0.12
N THR A 25 -0.61 -18.75 -1.30
CA THR A 25 -1.23 -17.55 -1.85
C THR A 25 -2.45 -17.19 -1.00
N PRO A 26 -2.50 -16.02 -0.34
CA PRO A 26 -3.70 -15.62 0.37
C PRO A 26 -4.84 -15.26 -0.59
N ALA A 27 -6.08 -15.31 -0.12
CA ALA A 27 -7.19 -14.77 -0.90
C ALA A 27 -7.16 -13.23 -0.88
N VAL A 28 -7.86 -12.60 -1.83
CA VAL A 28 -7.92 -11.13 -1.89
C VAL A 28 -8.65 -10.58 -0.66
N GLU A 29 -9.73 -11.24 -0.24
CA GLU A 29 -10.53 -10.91 0.93
C GLU A 29 -9.78 -11.01 2.25
N ASP A 30 -8.71 -11.81 2.32
CA ASP A 30 -7.86 -11.96 3.50
C ASP A 30 -6.84 -10.83 3.64
N CYS A 31 -6.66 -10.01 2.60
CA CYS A 31 -5.62 -8.98 2.52
C CYS A 31 -6.19 -7.60 2.90
N GLN A 32 -5.71 -7.05 4.00
CA GLN A 32 -6.04 -5.70 4.46
C GLN A 32 -4.84 -4.77 4.31
N LEU A 33 -5.10 -3.55 3.85
CA LEU A 33 -4.07 -2.53 3.60
C LEU A 33 -4.32 -1.31 4.47
N THR A 34 -3.25 -0.74 5.00
CA THR A 34 -3.28 0.54 5.72
C THR A 34 -2.08 1.37 5.27
N VAL A 35 -2.27 2.68 5.09
CA VAL A 35 -1.16 3.59 4.82
C VAL A 35 -0.39 3.82 6.11
N VAL A 36 0.94 3.81 6.00
CA VAL A 36 1.86 4.21 7.05
C VAL A 36 2.73 5.33 6.49
N GLU A 37 2.63 6.51 7.07
CA GLU A 37 3.48 7.64 6.68
C GLU A 37 4.94 7.35 7.00
N ASP A 38 5.83 7.65 6.05
CA ASP A 38 7.29 7.45 6.19
C ASP A 38 8.03 8.79 6.31
N SER A 39 7.37 9.89 5.91
CA SER A 39 7.82 11.27 6.09
C SER A 39 6.84 12.06 6.97
N ASP A 40 7.36 13.01 7.76
CA ASP A 40 6.58 13.92 8.60
C ASP A 40 5.94 15.04 7.75
N VAL A 41 4.90 14.69 6.99
CA VAL A 41 4.22 15.56 6.03
C VAL A 41 2.72 15.34 6.12
N ASP A 42 2.00 16.36 6.60
CA ASP A 42 0.54 16.29 6.86
C ASP A 42 -0.31 16.89 5.72
N ASP A 43 0.30 17.33 4.62
CA ASP A 43 -0.34 18.12 3.56
C ASP A 43 -0.62 17.32 2.27
N TRP A 44 -1.11 16.08 2.47
CA TRP A 44 -1.54 15.19 1.40
C TRP A 44 -2.85 14.47 1.78
N GLU A 45 -3.50 13.84 0.81
CA GLU A 45 -4.75 13.09 1.03
C GLU A 45 -4.80 11.84 0.15
N GLU A 46 -5.18 10.69 0.73
CA GLU A 46 -5.53 9.49 0.00
C GLU A 46 -7.02 9.42 -0.35
N GLY A 47 -7.32 9.08 -1.61
CA GLY A 47 -8.70 8.82 -2.05
C GLY A 47 -9.11 7.36 -1.84
N TYR A 48 -8.27 6.41 -2.24
CA TYR A 48 -8.51 4.99 -1.99
C TYR A 48 -7.21 4.20 -1.89
N VAL A 49 -7.26 3.11 -1.12
CA VAL A 49 -6.27 2.04 -1.11
C VAL A 49 -6.99 0.74 -1.40
N LYS A 50 -6.52 -0.03 -2.38
CA LYS A 50 -7.15 -1.30 -2.76
C LYS A 50 -6.13 -2.35 -3.17
N VAL A 51 -6.44 -3.60 -2.86
CA VAL A 51 -5.77 -4.76 -3.46
C VAL A 51 -6.25 -4.87 -4.91
N GLU A 52 -5.31 -4.91 -5.86
CA GLU A 52 -5.59 -5.10 -7.28
C GLU A 52 -5.49 -6.57 -7.68
N SER A 53 -4.46 -7.26 -7.21
CA SER A 53 -4.28 -8.69 -7.45
C SER A 53 -3.40 -9.32 -6.37
N VAL A 54 -3.57 -10.62 -6.18
CA VAL A 54 -2.73 -11.43 -5.30
C VAL A 54 -2.15 -12.56 -6.11
N GLY A 55 -0.82 -12.67 -6.09
CA GLY A 55 -0.05 -13.74 -6.71
C GLY A 55 0.68 -14.59 -5.68
N ALA A 56 1.41 -15.60 -6.15
CA ALA A 56 2.05 -16.59 -5.29
C ALA A 56 3.10 -16.06 -4.30
N ALA A 57 3.64 -14.86 -4.55
CA ALA A 57 4.65 -14.25 -3.69
C ALA A 57 4.33 -12.80 -3.30
N ASN A 58 3.40 -12.15 -4.01
CA ASN A 58 3.19 -10.71 -3.92
C ASN A 58 1.70 -10.36 -3.91
N VAL A 59 1.36 -9.33 -3.15
CA VAL A 59 0.12 -8.57 -3.28
C VAL A 59 0.43 -7.30 -4.07
N VAL A 60 -0.34 -7.04 -5.12
CA VAL A 60 -0.28 -5.80 -5.88
C VAL A 60 -1.42 -4.90 -5.41
N ALA A 61 -1.09 -3.71 -4.95
CA ALA A 61 -2.02 -2.73 -4.43
C ALA A 61 -1.99 -1.43 -5.26
N LYS A 62 -3.08 -0.68 -5.21
CA LYS A 62 -3.19 0.67 -5.77
C LYS A 62 -3.52 1.66 -4.67
N VAL A 63 -2.78 2.75 -4.64
CA VAL A 63 -3.04 3.93 -3.81
C VAL A 63 -3.36 5.09 -4.72
N ASN A 64 -4.45 5.80 -4.45
CA ASN A 64 -4.80 7.04 -5.14
C ASN A 64 -4.50 8.22 -4.23
N VAL A 65 -3.50 9.02 -4.57
CA VAL A 65 -3.19 10.31 -3.93
C VAL A 65 -4.04 11.38 -4.61
N THR A 66 -4.92 12.04 -3.87
CA THR A 66 -5.88 13.03 -4.40
C THR A 66 -5.47 14.47 -4.14
N ALA A 67 -4.65 14.71 -3.11
CA ALA A 67 -4.03 15.99 -2.83
C ALA A 67 -2.56 15.79 -2.44
N ALA A 68 -1.70 16.69 -2.90
CA ALA A 68 -0.30 16.75 -2.49
C ALA A 68 0.20 18.20 -2.63
N SER A 69 0.88 18.68 -1.60
CA SER A 69 1.39 20.04 -1.48
C SER A 69 2.71 20.32 -2.24
N ALA A 70 3.19 19.36 -3.02
CA ALA A 70 4.50 19.38 -3.71
C ALA A 70 5.71 19.46 -2.74
N THR A 71 5.54 18.94 -1.53
CA THR A 71 6.62 18.71 -0.56
C THR A 71 7.59 17.69 -1.14
N GLY A 72 8.60 18.17 -1.88
CA GLY A 72 9.43 17.35 -2.76
C GLY A 72 10.06 16.18 -2.03
N GLY A 73 9.69 14.95 -2.44
CA GLY A 73 10.22 13.73 -1.87
C GLY A 73 9.49 13.19 -0.63
N ALA A 74 8.29 13.66 -0.32
CA ALA A 74 7.43 13.05 0.70
C ALA A 74 7.05 11.61 0.28
N THR A 75 7.11 10.67 1.24
CA THR A 75 6.87 9.25 0.97
C THR A 75 6.02 8.58 2.04
N ALA A 76 5.29 7.54 1.63
CA ALA A 76 4.55 6.65 2.51
C ALA A 76 4.81 5.18 2.16
N LYS A 77 4.34 4.27 3.02
CA LYS A 77 4.37 2.81 2.83
C LYS A 77 2.96 2.24 3.01
N LEU A 78 2.76 1.03 2.51
CA LEU A 78 1.58 0.23 2.82
C LEU A 78 1.94 -0.86 3.82
N ALA A 79 1.19 -0.93 4.91
CA ALA A 79 1.13 -2.08 5.78
C ALA A 79 0.11 -3.07 5.23
N LEU A 80 0.59 -4.26 4.85
CA LEU A 80 -0.23 -5.41 4.52
C LEU A 80 -0.41 -6.28 5.77
N HIS A 81 -1.67 -6.44 6.18
CA HIS A 81 -2.10 -7.46 7.13
C HIS A 81 -2.83 -8.56 6.37
N VAL A 82 -2.52 -9.83 6.66
CA VAL A 82 -3.17 -10.98 6.04
C VAL A 82 -3.75 -11.84 7.15
N ASP A 83 -5.07 -11.99 7.15
CA ASP A 83 -5.79 -12.85 8.11
C ASP A 83 -6.17 -14.16 7.42
N LEU A 84 -5.31 -15.17 7.56
CA LEU A 84 -5.61 -16.50 7.04
C LEU A 84 -6.62 -17.16 7.99
N ALA A 85 -7.90 -17.13 7.62
CA ALA A 85 -8.93 -17.83 8.37
C ALA A 85 -8.64 -19.36 8.38
N GLY A 86 -8.07 -19.86 9.48
CA GLY A 86 -7.91 -21.31 9.73
C GLY A 86 -6.52 -21.79 10.14
N GLY A 87 -5.88 -21.13 11.11
CA GLY A 87 -4.76 -21.69 11.89
C GLY A 87 -5.22 -22.40 13.14
#